data_AF-A0A0X3W9C5-F1
#
_entry.id   AF-A0A0X3W9C5-F1
#
_cell.length_a   1.000
_cell.length_b   1.000
_cell.length_c   1.000
_cell.angle_alpha   90.00
_cell.angle_beta   90.00
_cell.angle_gamma   90.00
#
_symmetry.space_group_name_H-M   'P 1'
#
loop_
_entity.id
_entity.type
_entity.pdbx_description
1 polymer ?
#
loop_
_entity_poly.entity_id
_entity_poly.type
_entity_poly.pdbx_seq_one_letter_code
_entity_poly.pdbx_strand_id
1 'polypeptide(L)'
;MDKFSLGAVSNKGSTTRGPCQQGQRCILMLLVHVAKGEMGTPHLATHAVALGQASTAYDMFEHRADGCVRAVIRPDGPSAEEPRT
;
A
#
# COMPACT_ATOMS: atom_id res chain seq x y z
N MET A 1 -12.95 -26.52 -16.08
CA MET A 1 -13.82 -26.22 -14.91
C MET A 1 -13.55 -24.80 -14.48
N ASP A 2 -14.59 -23.98 -14.43
CA ASP A 2 -14.43 -22.55 -14.12
C ASP A 2 -14.31 -22.35 -12.61
N LYS A 3 -13.15 -21.87 -12.14
CA LYS A 3 -12.91 -21.53 -10.73
C LYS A 3 -13.70 -20.29 -10.30
N PHE A 4 -14.27 -19.53 -11.24
CA PHE A 4 -15.05 -18.33 -10.97
C PHE A 4 -16.47 -18.50 -11.50
N SER A 5 -17.45 -18.61 -10.60
CA SER A 5 -18.84 -18.92 -10.97
C SER A 5 -19.55 -17.73 -11.64
N LEU A 6 -19.28 -17.49 -12.92
CA LEU A 6 -19.94 -16.45 -13.74
C LEU A 6 -21.46 -16.62 -13.79
N GLY A 7 -21.96 -17.87 -13.74
CA GLY A 7 -23.40 -18.15 -13.66
C GLY A 7 -24.04 -17.62 -12.36
N ALA A 8 -23.32 -17.67 -11.23
CA ALA A 8 -23.78 -17.08 -9.98
C ALA A 8 -23.74 -15.55 -10.01
N VAL A 9 -22.76 -14.97 -10.72
CA VAL A 9 -22.66 -13.53 -10.90
C VAL A 9 -23.88 -12.99 -11.65
N SER A 10 -24.27 -13.66 -12.74
CA SER A 10 -25.43 -13.30 -13.55
C SER A 10 -26.76 -13.56 -12.83
N ASN A 11 -26.93 -14.75 -12.24
CA ASN A 11 -28.18 -15.13 -11.57
C ASN A 11 -28.48 -14.26 -10.33
N LYS A 12 -27.44 -13.77 -9.65
CA LYS A 12 -27.59 -12.89 -8.48
C LYS A 12 -27.56 -11.40 -8.84
N GLY A 13 -27.45 -11.05 -10.12
CA GLY A 13 -27.38 -9.66 -10.58
C GLY A 13 -26.16 -8.88 -10.04
N SER A 14 -25.08 -9.57 -9.67
CA SER A 14 -23.88 -8.92 -9.13
C SER A 14 -23.01 -8.36 -10.25
N THR A 15 -22.40 -7.19 -10.02
CA THR A 15 -21.51 -6.54 -10.98
C THR A 15 -20.05 -6.73 -10.59
N THR A 16 -19.25 -7.29 -11.48
CA THR A 16 -17.78 -7.34 -11.33
C THR A 16 -17.18 -6.07 -11.92
N ARG A 17 -16.41 -5.32 -11.13
CA ARG A 17 -15.59 -4.20 -11.62
C ARG A 17 -14.12 -4.57 -11.60
N GLY A 18 -13.43 -4.27 -12.70
CA GLY A 18 -12.00 -4.52 -12.83
C GLY A 18 -11.17 -3.59 -11.93
N PRO A 19 -9.89 -3.95 -11.67
CA PRO A 19 -9.04 -3.28 -10.70
C PRO A 19 -8.34 -2.02 -11.24
N CYS A 20 -8.66 -1.53 -12.44
CA CYS A 20 -7.99 -0.36 -13.02
C CYS A 20 -8.16 0.87 -12.11
N GLN A 21 -7.09 1.20 -11.38
CA GLN A 21 -7.10 2.34 -10.47
C GLN A 21 -7.16 3.62 -11.29
N GLN A 22 -8.22 4.42 -11.12
CA GLN A 22 -8.30 5.77 -11.68
C GLN A 22 -7.47 6.73 -10.81
N GLY A 23 -6.14 6.54 -10.81
CA GLY A 23 -5.22 7.18 -9.87
C GLY A 23 -5.33 8.70 -9.86
N GLN A 24 -5.34 9.33 -11.04
CA GLN A 24 -5.35 10.79 -11.18
C GLN A 24 -6.57 11.46 -10.53
N ARG A 25 -7.75 10.82 -10.60
CA ARG A 25 -8.97 11.36 -9.97
C ARG A 25 -9.02 11.07 -8.48
N CYS A 26 -8.57 9.89 -8.06
CA CYS A 26 -8.63 9.48 -6.66
C CYS A 26 -7.56 10.15 -5.80
N ILE A 27 -6.40 10.51 -6.35
CA ILE A 27 -5.27 11.01 -5.57
C ILE A 27 -5.60 12.33 -4.86
N LEU A 28 -6.21 13.30 -5.56
CA LEU A 28 -6.57 14.60 -4.96
C LEU A 28 -7.59 14.44 -3.83
N MET A 29 -8.58 13.58 -4.06
CA MET A 29 -9.58 13.26 -3.04
C MET A 29 -8.92 12.64 -1.81
N LEU A 30 -8.08 11.62 -1.98
CA LEU A 30 -7.40 10.96 -0.86
C LEU A 30 -6.49 11.91 -0.08
N LEU A 31 -5.72 12.77 -0.78
CA LEU A 31 -4.84 13.74 -0.13
C LEU A 31 -5.61 14.74 0.73
N VAL A 32 -6.80 15.18 0.30
CA VAL A 32 -7.66 16.07 1.11
C VAL A 32 -8.09 15.39 2.42
N HIS A 33 -8.45 14.11 2.39
CA HIS A 33 -8.89 13.38 3.59
C HIS A 33 -7.71 13.12 4.55
N VAL A 34 -6.54 12.79 4.01
CA VAL A 34 -5.30 12.64 4.81
C VAL A 34 -4.92 13.97 5.47
N ALA A 35 -5.00 15.09 4.74
CA ALA A 35 -4.69 16.42 5.29
C ALA A 35 -5.67 16.85 6.39
N LYS A 36 -6.94 16.41 6.33
CA LYS A 36 -7.94 16.62 7.39
C LYS A 36 -7.77 15.70 8.59
N GLY A 37 -6.84 14.74 8.54
CA GLY A 37 -6.66 13.74 9.60
C GLY A 37 -7.75 12.65 9.63
N GLU A 38 -8.60 12.56 8.61
CA GLU A 38 -9.65 11.55 8.50
C GLU A 38 -9.07 10.16 8.15
N MET A 39 -7.83 10.11 7.67
CA MET A 39 -7.09 8.89 7.34
C MET A 39 -5.62 8.98 7.77
N GLY A 40 -5.22 8.13 8.72
CA GLY A 40 -3.82 7.96 9.09
C GLY A 40 -3.17 6.83 8.30
N THR A 41 -2.14 7.14 7.52
CA THR A 41 -1.32 6.16 6.77
C THR A 41 0.08 5.84 7.34
N PRO A 42 0.64 6.53 8.37
CA PRO A 42 2.00 6.25 8.86
C PRO A 42 2.22 4.81 9.32
N HIS A 43 1.21 4.18 9.93
CA HIS A 43 1.29 2.80 10.44
C HIS A 43 1.58 1.76 9.34
N LEU A 44 1.32 2.11 8.07
CA LEU A 44 1.63 1.22 6.94
C LEU A 44 3.14 1.17 6.65
N ALA A 45 3.88 2.23 6.97
CA ALA A 45 5.32 2.33 6.74
C ALA A 45 6.11 1.62 7.84
N THR A 46 6.05 0.29 7.85
CA THR A 46 6.67 -0.54 8.89
C THR A 46 8.19 -0.43 8.92
N HIS A 47 8.84 -0.29 7.76
CA HIS A 47 10.29 -0.21 7.66
C HIS A 47 10.70 1.01 6.82
N ALA A 48 11.53 1.89 7.38
CA ALA A 48 12.11 3.02 6.66
C ALA A 48 13.63 2.82 6.55
N VAL A 49 14.16 2.81 5.33
CA VAL A 49 15.58 2.60 5.06
C VAL A 49 16.18 3.70 4.21
N ALA A 50 17.50 3.85 4.30
CA ALA A 50 18.25 4.74 3.42
C ALA A 50 18.35 4.16 2.00
N LEU A 51 18.58 5.01 1.01
CA LEU A 51 18.76 4.61 -0.39
C LEU A 51 19.82 3.51 -0.59
N GLY A 52 20.90 3.54 0.19
CA GLY A 52 21.96 2.52 0.12
C GLY A 52 21.52 1.11 0.55
N GLN A 53 20.39 0.98 1.24
CA GLN A 53 19.81 -0.30 1.69
C GLN A 53 18.55 -0.68 0.88
N ALA A 54 18.34 -0.04 -0.28
CA ALA A 54 17.18 -0.29 -1.12
C ALA A 54 17.04 -1.78 -1.51
N SER A 55 18.13 -2.46 -1.87
CA SER A 55 18.11 -3.89 -2.23
C SER A 55 17.52 -4.73 -1.10
N THR A 56 18.00 -4.52 0.12
CA THR A 56 17.53 -5.24 1.31
C THR A 56 16.07 -4.94 1.61
N ALA A 57 15.62 -3.69 1.42
CA ALA A 57 14.20 -3.35 1.58
C ALA A 57 13.29 -4.04 0.54
N TYR A 58 13.75 -4.20 -0.70
CA TYR A 58 13.03 -4.98 -1.70
C TYR A 58 12.93 -6.45 -1.30
N ASP A 59 14.05 -7.06 -0.86
CA ASP A 59 14.07 -8.45 -0.41
C ASP A 59 13.14 -8.68 0.79
N MET A 60 13.13 -7.76 1.75
CA MET A 60 12.24 -7.81 2.92
C MET A 60 10.76 -7.73 2.53
N PHE A 61 10.41 -6.89 1.55
CA PHE A 61 9.03 -6.75 1.09
C PHE A 61 8.56 -7.98 0.30
N GLU A 62 9.41 -8.54 -0.55
CA GLU A 62 9.11 -9.75 -1.32
C GLU A 62 8.87 -10.97 -0.42
N HIS A 63 9.79 -11.19 0.54
CA HIS A 63 9.70 -12.33 1.45
C HIS A 63 8.81 -12.07 2.66
N ARG A 64 8.26 -10.86 2.80
CA ARG A 64 7.48 -10.41 3.97
C ARG A 64 8.21 -10.68 5.29
N ALA A 65 9.53 -10.50 5.28
CA ALA A 65 10.36 -10.68 6.46
C ALA A 65 10.01 -9.64 7.52
N ASP A 66 10.15 -10.01 8.80
CA ASP A 66 10.01 -9.10 9.94
C ASP A 66 8.66 -8.35 10.01
N GLY A 67 7.60 -8.95 9.47
CA GLY A 67 6.28 -8.32 9.44
C GLY A 67 6.20 -7.12 8.49
N CYS A 68 7.06 -7.05 7.47
CA CYS A 68 7.08 -5.95 6.52
C CYS A 68 5.75 -5.83 5.75
N VAL A 69 4.99 -4.77 6.07
CA VAL A 69 3.79 -4.38 5.32
C VAL A 69 4.15 -3.43 4.17
N ARG A 70 5.02 -2.45 4.44
CA ARG A 70 5.57 -1.54 3.42
C ARG A 70 6.96 -1.07 3.82
N ALA A 71 7.90 -1.21 2.90
CA ALA A 71 9.22 -0.59 3.00
C ALA A 71 9.21 0.79 2.33
N VAL A 72 9.71 1.81 3.02
CA VAL A 72 9.85 3.19 2.53
C VAL A 72 11.33 3.51 2.39
N ILE A 73 11.75 3.89 1.19
CA ILE A 73 13.13 4.27 0.90
C ILE A 73 13.25 5.79 0.96
N ARG A 74 14.10 6.29 1.86
CA ARG A 74 14.38 7.72 2.03
C ARG A 74 15.67 8.10 1.31
N PRO A 75 15.61 9.04 0.33
CA PRO A 75 16.78 9.45 -0.45
C PRO A 75 17.76 10.32 0.35
N ASP A 76 17.28 11.03 1.37
CA ASP A 76 18.02 11.95 2.25
C ASP A 76 18.84 11.27 3.36
N GLY A 77 18.86 9.92 3.41
CA GLY A 77 19.43 9.15 4.52
C GLY A 77 18.45 9.01 5.69
N PRO A 78 18.77 8.21 6.73
CA PRO A 78 17.90 8.09 7.89
C PRO A 78 18.01 9.40 8.67
N SER A 79 17.13 10.37 8.40
CA SER A 79 16.87 11.41 9.39
C SER A 79 16.43 10.67 10.65
N ALA A 80 17.20 10.84 11.72
CA ALA A 80 16.92 10.31 13.04
C ALA A 80 15.57 10.86 13.52
N GLU A 81 14.49 10.18 13.17
CA GLU A 81 13.24 10.21 13.90
C GLU A 81 12.91 8.77 14.22
N GLU A 82 13.53 8.33 15.31
CA GLU A 82 13.15 7.17 16.11
C GLU A 82 11.62 7.10 16.19
N PRO A 83 10.97 5.97 15.86
CA PRO A 83 9.57 5.79 16.19
C PRO A 83 9.47 5.61 17.70
N ARG A 84 9.25 6.69 18.45
CA ARG A 84 8.75 6.59 19.82
C ARG A 84 7.27 6.24 19.75
N THR A 85 7.01 4.99 20.11
CA THR A 85 5.83 4.45 20.82
C THR A 85 4.46 4.74 20.23
#